data_AF-A0A4R8MQF5-F1
#
_entry.id   AF-A0A4R8MQF5-F1
#
_cell.length_a   1.000
_cell.length_b   1.000
_cell.length_c   1.000
_cell.angle_alpha   90.00
_cell.angle_beta   90.00
_cell.angle_gamma   90.00
#
_symmetry.space_group_name_H-M   'P 1'
#
loop_
_entity.id
_entity.type
_entity.pdbx_description
1 polymer ?
#
loop_
_entity_poly.entity_id
_entity_poly.type
_entity_poly.pdbx_seq_one_letter_code
_entity_poly.pdbx_strand_id
1 'polypeptide(L)'
;MFLLMEDNLKINRIWKHKTISKQFLALFTLVFAVVLVNCSEGKKEDMSSAILAPLLLSTYATNLDLPEPALNSVNLTVGDAKFTKTIGVCRGNFGVDDNVMIPGNDLTLPSFFLHKVDFTKTSDVSVTASGNFLLNVDMPGGGGYDPVTSCPVKIMENSNTIYDIQVKDCPVDKIFGAVTPPVNIISFRVRCTKGL
;
A
#
# COMPACT_ATOMS: atom_id res chain seq x y z
N MET A 1 -47.77 1.02 29.04
CA MET A 1 -46.95 -0.21 28.97
C MET A 1 -47.28 -1.07 27.74
N PHE A 2 -48.54 -1.18 27.30
CA PHE A 2 -48.93 -1.96 26.11
C PHE A 2 -48.33 -1.46 24.77
N LEU A 3 -48.25 -0.14 24.54
CA LEU A 3 -47.74 0.42 23.27
C LEU A 3 -46.25 0.12 23.00
N LEU A 4 -45.42 0.03 24.04
CA LEU A 4 -43.98 -0.29 23.90
C LEU A 4 -43.72 -1.76 23.51
N MET A 5 -44.64 -2.66 23.84
CA MET A 5 -44.48 -4.08 23.53
C MET A 5 -44.80 -4.38 22.05
N GLU A 6 -45.71 -3.61 21.46
CA GLU A 6 -46.15 -3.78 20.07
C GLU A 6 -45.10 -3.27 19.06
N ASP A 7 -44.42 -2.18 19.38
CA ASP A 7 -43.34 -1.62 18.54
C ASP A 7 -42.08 -2.51 18.52
N ASN A 8 -41.72 -3.12 19.65
CA ASN A 8 -40.59 -4.05 19.73
C ASN A 8 -40.82 -5.33 18.90
N LEU A 9 -42.06 -5.81 18.80
CA LEU A 9 -42.42 -6.97 17.98
C LEU A 9 -42.33 -6.66 16.47
N LYS A 10 -42.70 -5.44 16.05
CA LYS A 10 -42.59 -5.01 14.65
C LYS A 10 -41.13 -4.87 14.20
N ILE A 11 -40.28 -4.24 15.02
CA ILE A 11 -38.85 -4.04 14.70
C ILE A 11 -38.13 -5.38 14.57
N ASN A 12 -38.39 -6.33 15.48
CA ASN A 12 -37.79 -7.67 15.42
C ASN A 12 -38.23 -8.47 14.18
N ARG A 13 -39.50 -8.36 13.76
CA ARG A 13 -39.97 -9.02 12.51
C ARG A 13 -39.29 -8.45 11.26
N ILE A 14 -39.13 -7.13 11.18
CA ILE A 14 -38.49 -6.47 10.02
C ILE A 14 -37.01 -6.84 9.93
N TRP A 15 -36.29 -6.84 11.06
CA TRP A 15 -34.88 -7.24 11.10
C TRP A 15 -34.69 -8.72 10.72
N LYS A 16 -35.52 -9.61 11.26
CA LYS A 16 -35.47 -11.05 10.94
C LYS A 16 -35.76 -11.30 9.46
N HIS A 17 -36.72 -10.58 8.87
CA HIS A 17 -37.02 -10.69 7.43
C HIS A 17 -35.88 -10.17 6.54
N LYS A 18 -35.19 -9.10 6.95
CA LYS A 18 -34.04 -8.52 6.22
C LYS A 18 -32.81 -9.43 6.28
N THR A 19 -32.57 -10.12 7.40
CA THR A 19 -31.48 -11.09 7.54
C THR A 19 -31.77 -12.38 6.78
N ILE A 20 -33.01 -12.89 6.83
CA ILE A 20 -33.43 -14.07 6.07
C ILE A 20 -33.36 -13.79 4.56
N SER A 21 -33.82 -12.63 4.09
CA SER A 21 -33.74 -12.24 2.67
C SER A 21 -32.30 -12.16 2.15
N LYS A 22 -31.35 -11.67 2.96
CA LYS A 22 -29.92 -11.64 2.59
C LYS A 22 -29.29 -13.02 2.55
N GLN A 23 -29.66 -13.91 3.48
CA GLN A 23 -29.18 -15.29 3.49
C GLN A 23 -29.74 -16.10 2.32
N PHE A 24 -31.02 -15.93 1.97
CA PHE A 24 -31.61 -16.55 0.78
C PHE A 24 -31.00 -16.03 -0.52
N LEU A 25 -30.70 -14.73 -0.61
CA LEU A 25 -30.04 -14.15 -1.79
C LEU A 25 -28.61 -14.71 -1.96
N ALA A 26 -27.86 -14.85 -0.86
CA ALA A 26 -26.51 -15.43 -0.88
C ALA A 26 -26.52 -16.94 -1.19
N LEU A 27 -27.54 -17.67 -0.71
CA LEU A 27 -27.71 -19.09 -1.03
C LEU A 27 -28.12 -19.28 -2.50
N PHE A 28 -28.98 -18.39 -3.02
CA PHE A 28 -29.43 -18.43 -4.41
C PHE A 28 -28.29 -18.12 -5.39
N THR A 29 -27.42 -17.15 -5.11
CA THR A 29 -26.22 -16.90 -5.93
C THR A 29 -25.22 -18.06 -5.88
N LEU A 30 -25.05 -18.71 -4.72
CA LEU A 30 -24.18 -19.89 -4.60
C LEU A 30 -24.70 -21.08 -5.42
N VAL A 31 -26.02 -21.34 -5.37
CA VAL A 31 -26.64 -22.44 -6.14
C VAL A 31 -26.66 -22.13 -7.63
N PHE A 32 -26.90 -20.87 -8.04
CA PHE A 32 -26.87 -20.47 -9.45
C PHE A 32 -25.48 -20.61 -10.07
N ALA A 33 -24.42 -20.36 -9.30
CA ALA A 33 -23.04 -20.60 -9.73
C ALA A 33 -22.77 -22.09 -10.02
N VAL A 34 -23.36 -23.02 -9.26
CA VAL A 34 -23.17 -24.47 -9.46
C VAL A 34 -23.94 -24.99 -10.69
N VAL A 35 -25.08 -24.37 -11.03
CA VAL A 35 -25.87 -24.76 -12.22
C VAL A 35 -25.22 -24.27 -13.52
N LEU A 36 -24.57 -23.09 -13.51
CA LEU A 36 -23.84 -22.59 -14.69
C LEU A 36 -22.64 -23.46 -15.09
N VAL A 37 -22.04 -24.21 -14.14
CA VAL A 37 -20.91 -25.11 -14.42
C VAL A 37 -21.37 -26.47 -14.99
N ASN A 38 -22.66 -26.83 -14.88
CA ASN A 38 -23.20 -28.10 -15.37
C ASN A 38 -23.98 -27.99 -16.70
N CYS A 39 -24.04 -26.81 -17.32
CA CYS A 39 -24.66 -26.60 -18.63
C CYS A 39 -23.60 -26.36 -19.73
N SER A 40 -22.61 -27.25 -19.82
CA SER A 40 -21.85 -27.45 -21.07
C SER A 40 -21.92 -28.91 -21.46
N GLU A 41 -22.91 -29.24 -22.28
CA GLU A 41 -22.97 -30.52 -22.98
C GLU A 41 -21.85 -30.51 -24.03
N GLY A 42 -20.71 -31.12 -23.70
CA GLY A 42 -19.54 -31.04 -24.56
C GLY A 42 -18.28 -31.67 -24.00
N LYS A 43 -18.23 -33.01 -24.12
CA LYS A 43 -17.03 -33.88 -24.12
C LYS A 43 -16.42 -34.23 -22.74
N LYS A 44 -16.23 -35.55 -22.57
CA LYS A 44 -15.26 -36.21 -21.67
C LYS A 44 -13.95 -35.41 -21.75
N GLU A 45 -13.25 -35.08 -20.67
CA GLU A 45 -12.43 -35.96 -19.81
C GLU A 45 -11.95 -35.12 -18.59
N ASP A 46 -11.60 -35.80 -17.49
CA ASP A 46 -10.88 -35.32 -16.29
C ASP A 46 -11.60 -34.40 -15.27
N MET A 47 -12.33 -35.05 -14.36
CA MET A 47 -12.85 -34.47 -13.10
C MET A 47 -11.77 -34.14 -12.03
N SER A 48 -10.50 -34.07 -12.40
CA SER A 48 -9.40 -33.74 -11.46
C SER A 48 -9.15 -32.23 -11.34
N SER A 49 -9.67 -31.42 -12.27
CA SER A 49 -9.34 -30.00 -12.37
C SER A 49 -10.25 -29.06 -11.56
N ALA A 50 -11.46 -29.50 -11.20
CA ALA A 50 -12.43 -28.66 -10.47
C ALA A 50 -12.16 -28.59 -8.95
N ILE A 51 -11.46 -29.58 -8.38
CA ILE A 51 -11.17 -29.65 -6.94
C ILE A 51 -9.90 -28.86 -6.58
N LEU A 52 -9.05 -28.52 -7.55
CA LEU A 52 -7.82 -27.76 -7.35
C LEU A 52 -7.99 -26.23 -7.47
N ALA A 53 -9.11 -25.77 -8.03
CA ALA A 53 -9.40 -24.33 -8.16
C ALA A 53 -9.47 -23.56 -6.81
N PRO A 54 -9.98 -24.13 -5.70
CA PRO A 54 -9.96 -23.46 -4.39
C PRO A 54 -8.56 -23.39 -3.75
N LEU A 55 -7.65 -24.32 -4.08
CA LEU A 55 -6.30 -24.38 -3.53
C LEU A 55 -5.36 -23.35 -4.16
N LEU A 56 -5.62 -22.95 -5.42
CA LEU A 56 -4.87 -21.89 -6.11
C LEU A 56 -5.18 -20.49 -5.56
N LEU A 57 -6.30 -20.29 -4.87
CA LEU A 57 -6.62 -19.03 -4.17
C LEU A 57 -5.83 -18.86 -2.86
N SER A 58 -5.24 -19.93 -2.32
CA SER A 58 -4.49 -19.91 -1.05
C SER A 58 -3.01 -19.54 -1.21
N THR A 59 -2.46 -19.54 -2.43
CA THR A 59 -1.02 -19.31 -2.65
C THR A 59 -0.71 -17.99 -3.35
N TYR A 60 -1.70 -17.13 -3.56
CA TYR A 60 -1.39 -15.73 -3.85
C TYR A 60 -0.87 -15.11 -2.56
N ALA A 61 0.46 -15.04 -2.43
CA ALA A 61 1.08 -14.03 -1.60
C ALA A 61 0.56 -12.69 -2.11
N THR A 62 -0.53 -12.20 -1.52
CA THR A 62 -0.99 -10.85 -1.72
C THR A 62 0.20 -10.00 -1.34
N ASN A 63 0.80 -9.31 -2.31
CA ASN A 63 1.86 -8.34 -2.07
C ASN A 63 1.22 -7.17 -1.32
N LEU A 64 0.99 -7.39 -0.02
CA LEU A 64 0.24 -6.51 0.86
C LEU A 64 0.91 -5.14 0.85
N ASP A 65 0.08 -4.10 0.85
CA ASP A 65 0.59 -2.74 0.95
C ASP A 65 1.31 -2.55 2.29
N LEU A 66 2.30 -1.67 2.29
CA LEU A 66 3.03 -1.34 3.51
C LEU A 66 2.06 -0.68 4.51
N PRO A 67 2.28 -0.87 5.83
CA PRO A 67 1.47 -0.24 6.86
C PRO A 67 1.39 1.27 6.65
N GLU A 68 0.18 1.81 6.70
CA GLU A 68 -0.07 3.24 6.58
C GLU A 68 0.62 4.00 7.73
N PRO A 69 1.52 4.94 7.45
CA PRO A 69 2.11 5.79 8.48
C PRO A 69 1.10 6.83 8.97
N ALA A 70 1.36 7.40 10.15
CA ALA A 70 0.65 8.58 10.61
C ALA A 70 0.81 9.75 9.62
N LEU A 71 -0.12 10.70 9.63
CA LEU A 71 -0.01 11.90 8.79
C LEU A 71 1.30 12.66 9.12
N ASN A 72 1.97 13.14 8.08
CA ASN A 72 3.28 13.79 8.14
C ASN A 72 4.39 12.87 8.66
N SER A 73 4.33 11.59 8.29
CA SER A 73 5.31 10.58 8.70
C SER A 73 5.69 9.62 7.56
N VAL A 74 6.82 8.93 7.75
CA VAL A 74 7.33 7.87 6.90
C VAL A 74 7.59 6.62 7.73
N ASN A 75 7.21 5.46 7.18
CA ASN A 75 7.69 4.15 7.60
C ASN A 75 8.75 3.71 6.59
N LEU A 76 9.99 3.53 7.04
CA LEU A 76 11.14 3.15 6.23
C LEU A 76 11.69 1.81 6.72
N THR A 77 11.99 0.92 5.79
CA THR A 77 12.69 -0.34 6.05
C THR A 77 13.98 -0.34 5.24
N VAL A 78 15.10 -0.64 5.89
CA VAL A 78 16.43 -0.77 5.26
C VAL A 78 16.98 -2.13 5.65
N GLY A 79 16.95 -3.08 4.73
CA GLY A 79 17.19 -4.50 5.03
C GLY A 79 16.15 -5.00 6.04
N ASP A 80 16.61 -5.52 7.17
CA ASP A 80 15.73 -5.99 8.25
C ASP A 80 15.33 -4.89 9.25
N ALA A 81 15.99 -3.73 9.19
CA ALA A 81 15.78 -2.64 10.14
C ALA A 81 14.57 -1.80 9.74
N LYS A 82 13.72 -1.47 10.72
CA LYS A 82 12.49 -0.68 10.52
C LYS A 82 12.57 0.63 11.31
N PHE A 83 12.15 1.70 10.67
CA PHE A 83 12.18 3.06 11.19
C PHE A 83 10.84 3.75 10.92
N THR A 84 10.37 4.53 11.89
CA THR A 84 9.21 5.43 11.72
C THR A 84 9.63 6.81 12.13
N LYS A 85 9.34 7.82 11.30
CA LYS A 85 9.76 9.21 11.55
C LYS A 85 8.72 10.21 11.07
N THR A 86 8.73 11.37 11.72
CA THR A 86 7.99 12.55 11.26
C THR A 86 8.77 13.21 10.11
N ILE A 87 8.08 13.66 9.06
CA ILE A 87 8.65 14.30 7.86
C ILE A 87 8.09 15.70 7.57
N GLY A 88 7.18 16.21 8.42
CA GLY A 88 6.52 17.50 8.15
C GLY A 88 5.63 17.44 6.90
N VAL A 89 5.48 18.57 6.21
CA VAL A 89 4.67 18.66 4.98
C VAL A 89 5.45 18.13 3.79
N CYS A 90 4.78 17.46 2.85
CA CYS A 90 5.38 17.14 1.57
C CYS A 90 5.40 18.38 0.69
N ARG A 91 6.60 18.82 0.35
CA ARG A 91 6.82 19.83 -0.68
C ARG A 91 7.11 19.14 -2.00
N GLY A 92 6.56 19.70 -3.06
CA GLY A 92 6.70 19.15 -4.39
C GLY A 92 6.49 20.23 -5.40
N ASN A 93 7.58 20.67 -6.01
CA ASN A 93 7.55 21.49 -7.20
C ASN A 93 8.49 20.86 -8.23
N PHE A 94 7.94 20.48 -9.38
CA PHE A 94 8.69 19.76 -10.41
C PHE A 94 9.90 20.59 -10.86
N GLY A 95 11.09 20.02 -10.79
CA GLY A 95 12.34 20.69 -11.21
C GLY A 95 12.97 21.63 -10.18
N VAL A 96 12.44 21.71 -8.95
CA VAL A 96 13.02 22.46 -7.82
C VAL A 96 13.51 21.45 -6.76
N ASP A 97 14.57 21.80 -6.02
CA ASP A 97 15.09 21.01 -4.88
C ASP A 97 14.17 21.08 -3.64
N ASP A 98 12.85 21.00 -3.86
CA ASP A 98 11.86 20.79 -2.81
C ASP A 98 11.79 19.30 -2.46
N ASN A 99 11.91 19.03 -1.16
CA ASN A 99 12.16 17.70 -0.67
C ASN A 99 11.11 17.26 0.35
N VAL A 100 10.68 16.01 0.27
CA VAL A 100 10.11 15.31 1.42
C VAL A 100 11.29 14.87 2.26
N MET A 101 11.52 15.56 3.37
CA MET A 101 12.65 15.30 4.26
C MET A 101 12.19 15.14 5.69
N ILE A 102 12.93 14.36 6.47
CA ILE A 102 12.78 14.37 7.93
C ILE A 102 13.26 15.75 8.44
N PRO A 103 12.40 16.56 9.10
CA PRO A 103 12.85 17.80 9.72
C PRO A 103 13.68 17.48 10.96
N GLY A 104 14.87 18.07 11.03
CA GLY A 104 15.72 18.06 12.23
C GLY A 104 16.82 17.00 12.25
N ASN A 105 17.93 17.39 12.87
CA ASN A 105 19.21 16.69 12.97
C ASN A 105 19.17 15.47 13.90
N ASP A 106 18.17 14.59 13.79
CA ASP A 106 18.22 13.31 14.49
C ASP A 106 19.13 12.35 13.71
N LEU A 107 20.43 12.48 14.01
CA LEU A 107 21.52 11.69 13.44
C LEU A 107 21.52 10.22 13.89
N THR A 108 20.60 9.82 14.78
CA THR A 108 20.50 8.42 15.25
C THR A 108 19.64 7.55 14.33
N LEU A 109 18.91 8.18 13.42
CA LEU A 109 17.96 7.52 12.52
C LEU A 109 18.28 7.93 11.07
N PRO A 110 18.03 7.06 10.07
CA PRO A 110 18.31 7.41 8.69
C PRO A 110 17.65 8.73 8.29
N SER A 111 18.39 9.53 7.53
CA SER A 111 17.82 10.65 6.80
C SER A 111 17.18 10.11 5.52
N PHE A 112 16.03 10.66 5.17
CA PHE A 112 15.22 10.22 4.04
C PHE A 112 14.90 11.45 3.24
N PHE A 113 15.22 11.41 1.95
CA PHE A 113 14.97 12.51 1.05
C PHE A 113 14.29 12.00 -0.21
N LEU A 114 13.12 12.57 -0.52
CA LEU A 114 12.53 12.50 -1.84
C LEU A 114 12.59 13.87 -2.49
N HIS A 115 13.38 14.00 -3.56
CA HIS A 115 13.58 15.25 -4.27
C HIS A 115 12.66 15.34 -5.50
N LYS A 116 12.27 16.56 -5.87
CA LYS A 116 11.56 16.85 -7.14
C LYS A 116 10.24 16.07 -7.29
N VAL A 117 9.48 15.96 -6.21
CA VAL A 117 8.17 15.32 -6.22
C VAL A 117 7.20 16.11 -7.11
N ASP A 118 6.53 15.42 -8.04
CA ASP A 118 5.53 16.02 -8.93
C ASP A 118 4.12 15.57 -8.51
N PHE A 119 3.41 16.45 -7.80
CA PHE A 119 2.04 16.19 -7.35
C PHE A 119 1.01 16.13 -8.49
N THR A 120 1.38 16.51 -9.72
CA THR A 120 0.49 16.40 -10.89
C THR A 120 0.42 14.97 -11.43
N LYS A 121 1.40 14.11 -11.09
CA LYS A 121 1.41 12.71 -11.51
C LYS A 121 0.48 11.86 -10.65
N THR A 122 -0.30 11.02 -11.32
CA THR A 122 -1.22 10.06 -10.67
C THR A 122 -0.84 8.60 -10.94
N SER A 123 0.05 8.34 -11.89
CA SER A 123 0.59 7.02 -12.24
C SER A 123 2.00 7.14 -12.83
N ASP A 124 2.64 5.99 -13.06
CA ASP A 124 3.90 5.86 -13.81
C ASP A 124 5.06 6.68 -13.23
N VAL A 125 5.09 6.74 -11.90
CA VAL A 125 6.14 7.39 -11.14
C VAL A 125 7.14 6.34 -10.67
N SER A 126 8.43 6.66 -10.73
CA SER A 126 9.50 5.83 -10.19
C SER A 126 10.53 6.68 -9.47
N VAL A 127 11.08 6.18 -8.38
CA VAL A 127 12.25 6.80 -7.74
C VAL A 127 13.54 6.29 -8.37
N THR A 128 14.51 7.18 -8.50
CA THR A 128 15.81 6.91 -9.13
C THR A 128 16.96 7.58 -8.36
N ALA A 129 18.21 7.25 -8.72
CA ALA A 129 19.39 7.97 -8.24
C ALA A 129 19.61 9.32 -8.95
N SER A 130 19.03 9.52 -10.14
CA SER A 130 19.19 10.75 -10.93
C SER A 130 18.00 11.05 -11.83
N GLY A 131 17.84 12.31 -12.25
CA GLY A 131 16.71 12.78 -13.04
C GLY A 131 15.58 13.42 -12.21
N ASN A 132 14.37 12.88 -12.36
CA ASN A 132 13.14 13.35 -11.73
C ASN A 132 12.70 12.35 -10.65
N PHE A 133 12.21 12.85 -9.52
CA PHE A 133 11.81 12.04 -8.36
C PHE A 133 12.97 11.20 -7.79
N LEU A 134 13.88 11.85 -7.06
CA LEU A 134 15.10 11.20 -6.56
C LEU A 134 14.89 10.67 -5.16
N LEU A 135 15.46 9.51 -4.84
CA LEU A 135 15.54 8.99 -3.49
C LEU A 135 17.00 9.00 -3.03
N ASN A 136 17.27 9.65 -1.91
CA ASN A 136 18.52 9.49 -1.17
C ASN A 136 18.21 9.08 0.28
N VAL A 137 18.92 8.08 0.81
CA VAL A 137 18.78 7.65 2.21
C VAL A 137 20.15 7.64 2.89
N ASP A 138 20.42 8.61 3.76
CA ASP A 138 21.67 8.66 4.51
C ASP A 138 21.54 7.89 5.82
N MET A 139 22.51 7.02 6.10
CA MET A 139 22.49 6.17 7.29
C MET A 139 23.13 6.86 8.50
N PRO A 140 22.67 6.55 9.73
CA PRO A 140 23.35 6.98 10.95
C PRO A 140 24.81 6.52 10.94
N GLY A 141 25.73 7.42 11.31
CA GLY A 141 27.17 7.13 11.30
C GLY A 141 27.87 7.44 9.97
N GLY A 142 27.14 7.86 8.95
CA GLY A 142 27.67 8.37 7.69
C GLY A 142 27.42 7.45 6.50
N GLY A 143 27.56 8.06 5.32
CA GLY A 143 27.25 7.48 4.02
C GLY A 143 25.75 7.26 3.78
N GLY A 144 25.41 6.81 2.57
CA GLY A 144 24.01 6.71 2.16
C GLY A 144 23.80 5.76 0.99
N TYR A 145 22.52 5.52 0.68
CA TYR A 145 22.03 4.58 -0.31
C TYR A 145 21.22 5.31 -1.40
N ASP A 146 21.47 4.93 -2.65
CA ASP A 146 20.66 5.31 -3.82
C ASP A 146 20.09 4.09 -4.53
N PRO A 147 18.93 4.23 -5.20
CA PRO A 147 18.42 3.21 -6.10
C PRO A 147 19.43 2.81 -7.18
N VAL A 148 19.72 1.52 -7.33
CA VAL A 148 20.54 1.01 -8.44
C VAL A 148 19.76 0.94 -9.76
N THR A 149 18.43 0.86 -9.66
CA THR A 149 17.49 0.84 -10.76
C THR A 149 16.29 1.71 -10.43
N SER A 150 15.45 2.02 -11.42
CA SER A 150 14.19 2.72 -11.17
C SER A 150 13.25 1.84 -10.35
N CYS A 151 12.81 2.35 -9.20
CA CYS A 151 11.90 1.65 -8.32
C CYS A 151 10.48 2.22 -8.46
N PRO A 152 9.48 1.40 -8.80
CA PRO A 152 8.14 1.90 -9.06
C PRO A 152 7.50 2.44 -7.78
N VAL A 153 6.85 3.59 -7.91
CA VAL A 153 6.06 4.22 -6.86
C VAL A 153 4.61 3.85 -7.07
N LYS A 154 3.97 3.29 -6.05
CA LYS A 154 2.51 3.18 -6.00
C LYS A 154 1.95 4.38 -5.25
N ILE A 155 1.14 5.17 -5.93
CA ILE A 155 0.39 6.27 -5.34
C ILE A 155 -0.83 5.69 -4.63
N MET A 156 -0.87 5.85 -3.31
CA MET A 156 -1.97 5.41 -2.45
C MET A 156 -3.04 6.50 -2.33
N GLU A 157 -2.62 7.75 -2.22
CA GLU A 157 -3.48 8.94 -2.21
C GLU A 157 -2.75 10.13 -2.84
N ASN A 158 -3.44 10.87 -3.71
CA ASN A 158 -2.94 12.12 -4.27
C ASN A 158 -4.08 13.17 -4.33
N SER A 159 -4.62 13.51 -3.17
CA SER A 159 -5.72 14.49 -3.04
C SER A 159 -5.18 15.93 -2.99
N ASN A 160 -6.06 16.92 -2.84
CA ASN A 160 -5.63 18.31 -2.74
C ASN A 160 -4.80 18.59 -1.47
N THR A 161 -4.99 17.81 -0.42
CA THR A 161 -4.39 18.04 0.89
C THR A 161 -3.42 16.95 1.31
N ILE A 162 -3.56 15.72 0.81
CA ILE A 162 -2.75 14.58 1.24
C ILE A 162 -2.00 13.99 0.05
N TYR A 163 -0.76 13.61 0.31
CA TYR A 163 0.06 12.77 -0.55
C TYR A 163 0.47 11.52 0.24
N ASP A 164 0.17 10.35 -0.31
CA ASP A 164 0.53 9.05 0.24
C ASP A 164 1.07 8.17 -0.90
N ILE A 165 2.30 7.72 -0.75
CA ILE A 165 2.94 6.83 -1.71
C ILE A 165 3.68 5.72 -0.99
N GLN A 166 3.86 4.61 -1.70
CA GLN A 166 4.75 3.54 -1.27
C GLN A 166 5.70 3.12 -2.37
N VAL A 167 6.89 2.68 -1.95
CA VAL A 167 7.87 1.96 -2.75
C VAL A 167 8.22 0.68 -1.98
N LYS A 168 8.24 -0.44 -2.69
CA LYS A 168 8.56 -1.75 -2.13
C LYS A 168 9.79 -2.33 -2.81
N ASP A 169 10.61 -2.99 -2.01
CA ASP A 169 11.74 -3.82 -2.42
C ASP A 169 12.70 -3.13 -3.40
N CYS A 170 12.98 -1.84 -3.17
CA CYS A 170 13.86 -1.06 -4.01
C CYS A 170 15.32 -1.44 -3.74
N PRO A 171 16.05 -2.02 -4.71
CA PRO A 171 17.45 -2.35 -4.53
C PRO A 171 18.28 -1.07 -4.50
N VAL A 172 19.21 -1.00 -3.54
CA VAL A 172 20.07 0.16 -3.35
C VAL A 172 21.53 -0.23 -3.17
N ASP A 173 22.42 0.67 -3.54
CA ASP A 173 23.87 0.57 -3.32
C ASP A 173 24.39 1.88 -2.70
N LYS A 174 25.57 1.80 -2.09
CA LYS A 174 26.20 2.93 -1.46
C LYS A 174 26.51 4.03 -2.49
N ILE A 175 26.19 5.27 -2.13
CA ILE A 175 26.45 6.46 -2.95
C ILE A 175 27.84 6.99 -2.66
N PHE A 176 28.05 7.30 -1.38
CA PHE A 176 29.17 8.04 -0.84
C PHE A 176 29.32 7.67 0.62
N GLY A 177 30.55 7.68 1.14
CA GLY A 177 30.83 7.22 2.50
C GLY A 177 30.73 5.69 2.65
N ALA A 178 31.26 5.17 3.76
CA ALA A 178 31.16 3.76 4.07
C ALA A 178 29.81 3.48 4.75
N VAL A 179 29.00 2.62 4.14
CA VAL A 179 27.77 2.08 4.71
C VAL A 179 27.85 0.55 4.70
N THR A 180 27.40 -0.07 5.79
CA THR A 180 27.39 -1.54 5.95
C THR A 180 25.97 -2.01 6.23
N PRO A 181 25.43 -2.94 5.43
CA PRO A 181 26.03 -3.52 4.20
C PRO A 181 26.11 -2.50 3.05
N PRO A 182 27.04 -2.64 2.08
CA PRO A 182 27.16 -1.68 0.98
C PRO A 182 25.97 -1.72 0.01
N VAL A 183 25.33 -2.88 -0.12
CA VAL A 183 24.09 -3.08 -0.88
C VAL A 183 22.96 -3.44 0.06
N ASN A 184 21.74 -2.98 -0.25
CA ASN A 184 20.58 -3.27 0.57
C ASN A 184 19.28 -3.25 -0.23
N ILE A 185 18.17 -3.48 0.45
CA ILE A 185 16.81 -3.30 -0.06
C ILE A 185 16.11 -2.28 0.82
N ILE A 186 15.47 -1.30 0.18
CA ILE A 186 14.67 -0.29 0.86
C ILE A 186 13.20 -0.40 0.48
N SER A 187 12.34 -0.38 1.49
CA SER A 187 10.89 -0.24 1.33
C SER A 187 10.41 0.93 2.17
N PHE A 188 9.53 1.77 1.64
CA PHE A 188 8.93 2.83 2.43
C PHE A 188 7.49 3.14 2.03
N ARG A 189 6.71 3.63 3.00
CA ARG A 189 5.46 4.33 2.75
C ARG A 189 5.51 5.66 3.48
N VAL A 190 5.17 6.72 2.76
CA VAL A 190 5.21 8.09 3.26
C VAL A 190 3.85 8.72 3.08
N ARG A 191 3.34 9.35 4.14
CA ARG A 191 2.05 10.06 4.14
C ARG A 191 2.19 11.42 4.78
N CYS A 192 1.70 12.44 4.10
CA CYS A 192 1.94 13.82 4.48
C CYS A 192 0.88 14.76 3.91
N THR A 193 0.74 15.92 4.52
CA THR A 193 0.00 17.02 3.94
C THR A 193 0.83 17.67 2.84
N LYS A 194 0.21 17.98 1.70
CA LYS A 194 0.87 18.78 0.66
C LYS A 194 1.09 20.20 1.16
N GLY A 195 2.33 20.67 1.09
CA GLY A 195 2.72 22.06 1.28
C GLY A 195 3.21 22.64 -0.05
N LEU A 196 2.76 23.87 -0.34
CA LEU A 196 3.32 24.70 -1.41
C LEU A 196 4.50 25.51 -0.87
#